data_AF-A0A7S0Y751-F1
#
_entry.id   AF-A0A7S0Y751-F1
#
_cell.length_a   1.000
_cell.length_b   1.000
_cell.length_c   1.000
_cell.angle_alpha   90.00
_cell.angle_beta   90.00
_cell.angle_gamma   90.00
#
_symmetry.space_group_name_H-M   'P 1'
#
loop_
_entity.id
_entity.type
_entity.pdbx_description
1 polymer ?
#
loop_
_entity_poly.entity_id
_entity_poly.type
_entity_poly.pdbx_seq_one_letter_code
_entity_poly.pdbx_strand_id
1 'polypeptide(L)'
;QISVSVWVKVDEARQSAGFVGCFRNDPLNGGGLGWYLGTSTTSTSFAFVLRGSGSGAAEQLTDTQTTYTEGVWYHVVGTYDGARMILAVDGSVVRSTGAQSGDILYPQSGV
;
A
#
# COMPACT_ATOMS: atom_id res chain seq x y z
N GLN A 1 9.12 4.10 -9.82
CA GLN A 1 8.75 5.15 -8.83
C GLN A 1 7.27 5.49 -9.01
N ILE A 2 6.57 5.90 -7.95
CA ILE A 2 5.14 6.25 -8.02
C ILE A 2 4.74 7.19 -6.88
N SER A 3 3.72 8.01 -7.12
CA SER A 3 2.91 8.66 -6.08
C SER A 3 1.44 8.49 -6.44
N VAL A 4 0.62 8.10 -5.47
CA VAL A 4 -0.81 7.90 -5.64
C VAL A 4 -1.55 8.50 -4.44
N SER A 5 -2.65 9.18 -4.72
CA SER A 5 -3.50 9.82 -3.70
C SER A 5 -4.96 9.51 -3.96
N VAL A 6 -5.73 9.23 -2.91
CA VAL A 6 -7.17 9.01 -2.96
C VAL A 6 -7.86 9.73 -1.82
N TRP A 7 -9.05 10.25 -2.08
CA TRP A 7 -10.04 10.47 -1.02
C TRP A 7 -10.91 9.23 -0.94
N VAL A 8 -11.05 8.65 0.25
CA VAL A 8 -11.80 7.42 0.47
C VAL A 8 -12.70 7.54 1.69
N LYS A 9 -13.92 7.03 1.58
CA LYS A 9 -14.85 6.79 2.68
C LYS A 9 -15.14 5.30 2.74
N VAL A 10 -14.71 4.67 3.82
CA VAL A 10 -14.89 3.22 4.02
C VAL A 10 -16.20 3.02 4.78
N ASP A 11 -17.20 2.43 4.15
CA ASP A 11 -18.52 2.22 4.77
C ASP A 11 -18.63 0.89 5.54
N GLU A 12 -17.71 -0.04 5.29
CA GLU A 12 -17.61 -1.33 5.98
C GLU A 12 -16.14 -1.65 6.20
N ALA A 13 -15.75 -1.88 7.45
CA ALA A 13 -14.37 -2.25 7.77
C ALA A 13 -13.99 -3.60 7.15
N ARG A 14 -13.00 -3.58 6.26
CA ARG A 14 -12.49 -4.78 5.59
C ARG A 14 -10.98 -4.81 5.65
N GLN A 15 -10.43 -5.96 6.02
CA GLN A 15 -9.01 -6.25 5.83
C GLN A 15 -8.75 -6.58 4.36
N SER A 16 -7.53 -6.30 3.88
CA SER A 16 -7.07 -6.68 2.54
C SER A 16 -7.90 -6.12 1.38
N ALA A 17 -8.46 -4.91 1.51
CA ALA A 17 -9.19 -4.25 0.43
C ALA A 17 -8.26 -3.29 -0.34
N GLY A 18 -8.20 -3.41 -1.67
CA GLY A 18 -7.51 -2.44 -2.51
C GLY A 18 -8.45 -1.32 -2.96
N PHE A 19 -8.03 -0.06 -2.82
CA PHE A 19 -8.76 1.09 -3.37
C PHE A 19 -8.31 1.41 -4.79
N VAL A 20 -7.00 1.35 -5.02
CA VAL A 20 -6.36 1.56 -6.32
C VAL A 20 -5.04 0.79 -6.35
N GLY A 21 -4.73 0.17 -7.48
CA GLY A 21 -3.47 -0.53 -7.62
C GLY A 21 -3.36 -1.34 -8.91
N CYS A 22 -2.16 -1.83 -9.14
CA CYS A 22 -1.86 -2.90 -10.08
C CYS A 22 -1.09 -3.94 -9.28
N PHE A 23 -1.81 -4.93 -8.75
CA PHE A 23 -1.24 -5.91 -7.85
C PHE A 23 -1.71 -7.31 -8.21
N ARG A 24 -0.75 -8.24 -8.29
CA ARG A 24 -1.05 -9.67 -8.38
C ARG A 24 -0.59 -10.34 -7.09
N ASN A 25 -1.51 -10.97 -6.37
CA ASN A 25 -1.14 -11.79 -5.24
C ASN A 25 -0.29 -12.99 -5.69
N ASP A 26 0.81 -13.26 -4.99
CA ASP A 26 1.75 -14.33 -5.35
C ASP A 26 2.40 -14.90 -4.07
N PRO A 27 1.62 -15.67 -3.27
CA PRO A 27 2.06 -16.11 -1.95
C PRO A 27 3.26 -17.07 -2.00
N LEU A 28 3.50 -17.72 -3.14
CA LEU A 28 4.63 -18.63 -3.32
C LEU A 28 5.93 -17.91 -3.67
N ASN A 29 5.86 -16.65 -4.11
CA ASN A 29 7.02 -15.90 -4.59
C ASN A 29 7.16 -14.54 -3.88
N GLY A 30 7.00 -14.50 -2.56
CA GLY A 30 7.27 -13.28 -1.78
C GLY A 30 6.09 -12.29 -1.72
N GLY A 31 4.85 -12.78 -1.69
CA GLY A 31 3.69 -12.00 -1.25
C GLY A 31 3.00 -11.14 -2.30
N GLY A 32 3.53 -11.06 -3.53
CA GLY A 32 2.86 -10.42 -4.67
C GLY A 32 3.77 -9.62 -5.60
N LEU A 33 3.19 -9.08 -6.67
CA LEU A 33 3.84 -8.24 -7.67
C LEU A 33 3.07 -6.93 -7.83
N GLY A 34 3.78 -5.83 -8.00
CA GLY A 34 3.24 -4.50 -8.24
C GLY A 34 3.01 -3.71 -6.96
N TRP A 35 1.89 -3.00 -6.89
CA TRP A 35 1.55 -2.11 -5.78
C TRP A 35 0.04 -1.93 -5.63
N TYR A 36 -0.41 -1.61 -4.43
CA TYR A 36 -1.76 -1.07 -4.19
C TYR A 36 -1.79 -0.17 -2.96
N LEU A 37 -2.72 0.78 -2.97
CA LEU A 37 -3.14 1.57 -1.81
C LEU A 37 -4.52 1.06 -1.36
N GLY A 38 -4.67 0.79 -0.08
CA GLY A 38 -5.84 0.06 0.44
C GLY A 38 -5.87 -0.03 1.96
N THR A 39 -6.43 -1.14 2.45
CA THR A 39 -6.46 -1.49 3.88
C THR A 39 -5.45 -2.60 4.21
N SER A 40 -5.04 -2.61 5.47
CA SER A 40 -4.10 -3.57 6.02
C SER A 40 -4.63 -5.00 5.95
N THR A 41 -3.73 -5.96 5.77
CA THR A 41 -4.04 -7.40 5.86
C THR A 41 -4.27 -7.89 7.28
N THR A 42 -3.84 -7.14 8.31
CA THR A 42 -3.86 -7.56 9.72
C THR A 42 -4.70 -6.66 10.63
N SER A 43 -5.18 -5.52 10.11
CA SER A 43 -5.92 -4.53 10.88
C SER A 43 -6.90 -3.75 9.99
N THR A 44 -7.78 -2.98 10.60
CA THR A 44 -8.67 -2.02 9.92
C THR A 44 -7.98 -0.65 9.83
N SER A 45 -6.77 -0.63 9.28
CA SER A 45 -5.98 0.59 9.06
C SER A 45 -5.63 0.73 7.59
N PHE A 46 -5.25 1.93 7.15
CA PHE A 46 -4.77 2.14 5.79
C PHE A 46 -3.40 1.50 5.58
N ALA A 47 -3.16 1.02 4.36
CA ALA A 47 -1.90 0.41 3.99
C ALA A 47 -1.49 0.73 2.55
N PHE A 48 -0.18 0.81 2.34
CA PHE A 48 0.45 0.87 1.03
C PHE A 48 1.36 -0.35 0.84
N VAL A 49 1.07 -1.18 -0.16
CA VAL A 49 1.85 -2.37 -0.48
C VAL A 49 2.61 -2.16 -1.78
N LEU A 50 3.88 -2.57 -1.80
CA LEU A 50 4.71 -2.48 -3.00
C LEU A 50 5.80 -3.55 -2.98
N ARG A 51 6.15 -4.04 -4.18
CA ARG A 51 7.36 -4.82 -4.39
C ARG A 51 8.32 -4.14 -5.37
N GLY A 52 9.52 -3.85 -4.89
CA GLY A 52 10.66 -3.46 -5.71
C GLY A 52 11.43 -4.68 -6.22
N SER A 53 12.16 -4.50 -7.31
CA SER A 53 13.03 -5.51 -7.92
C SER A 53 14.30 -5.80 -7.09
N GLY A 54 14.70 -4.89 -6.22
CA GLY A 54 15.83 -5.06 -5.30
C GLY A 54 15.51 -5.81 -4.01
N SER A 55 14.28 -6.33 -3.85
CA SER A 55 13.83 -7.04 -2.64
C SER A 55 13.26 -8.42 -2.97
N GLY A 56 13.32 -9.34 -2.00
CA GLY A 56 12.81 -10.70 -2.16
C GLY A 56 11.28 -10.82 -2.09
N ALA A 57 10.60 -9.86 -1.44
CA ALA A 57 9.17 -9.91 -1.16
C ALA A 57 8.52 -8.51 -1.17
N ALA A 58 7.21 -8.46 -1.35
CA ALA A 58 6.41 -7.25 -1.19
C ALA A 58 6.43 -6.78 0.27
N GLU A 59 6.44 -5.47 0.46
CA GLU A 59 6.35 -4.82 1.76
C GLU A 59 4.97 -4.20 1.94
N GLN A 60 4.38 -4.33 3.13
CA GLN A 60 3.17 -3.64 3.53
C GLN A 60 3.47 -2.55 4.56
N LEU A 61 3.25 -1.30 4.17
CA LEU A 61 3.31 -0.16 5.04
C LEU A 61 1.93 0.11 5.63
N THR A 62 1.70 -0.26 6.90
CA THR A 62 0.43 -0.06 7.61
C THR A 62 0.50 1.15 8.52
N ASP A 63 -0.57 1.94 8.57
CA ASP A 63 -0.78 2.94 9.63
C ASP A 63 -0.96 2.23 10.99
N THR A 64 -0.03 2.50 11.91
CA THR A 64 -0.01 1.90 13.25
C THR A 64 -0.52 2.86 14.33
N GLN A 65 -0.80 4.11 13.97
CA GLN A 65 -1.27 5.13 14.89
C GLN A 65 -2.79 5.26 14.86
N THR A 66 -3.39 5.06 13.69
CA THR A 66 -4.82 5.30 13.49
C THR A 66 -5.50 4.10 12.83
N THR A 67 -6.63 3.70 13.43
CA THR A 67 -7.65 2.86 12.80
C THR A 67 -8.69 3.80 12.20
N TYR A 68 -9.06 3.61 10.93
CA TYR A 68 -10.06 4.48 10.30
C TYR A 68 -11.44 4.23 10.91
N THR A 69 -12.26 5.26 10.95
CA THR A 69 -13.67 5.17 11.36
C THR A 69 -14.55 5.00 10.13
N GLU A 70 -15.52 4.10 10.20
CA GLU A 70 -16.46 3.88 9.11
C GLU A 70 -17.30 5.13 8.81
N GLY A 71 -17.63 5.35 7.54
CA GLY A 71 -18.42 6.50 7.10
C GLY A 71 -17.71 7.85 7.15
N VAL A 72 -16.42 7.88 7.51
CA VAL A 72 -15.59 9.10 7.53
C VAL A 72 -14.70 9.17 6.29
N TRP A 73 -14.55 10.36 5.72
CA TRP A 73 -13.63 10.63 4.62
C TRP A 73 -12.20 10.81 5.11
N TYR A 74 -11.25 10.19 4.42
CA TYR A 74 -9.82 10.35 4.62
C TYR A 74 -9.11 10.64 3.30
N HIS A 75 -8.06 11.45 3.35
CA HIS A 75 -7.12 11.60 2.24
C HIS A 75 -5.90 10.70 2.49
N VAL A 76 -5.71 9.69 1.65
CA VAL A 76 -4.63 8.69 1.82
C VAL A 76 -3.67 8.77 0.64
N VAL A 77 -2.37 8.80 0.93
CA VAL A 77 -1.31 8.94 -0.07
C VAL A 77 -0.24 7.87 0.15
N GLY A 78 0.12 7.17 -0.92
CA GLY A 78 1.27 6.26 -0.97
C GLY A 78 2.31 6.78 -1.97
N THR A 79 3.58 6.83 -1.57
CA THR A 79 4.68 7.21 -2.48
C THR A 79 5.83 6.24 -2.39
N TYR A 80 6.53 6.05 -3.51
CA TYR A 80 7.77 5.30 -3.58
C TYR A 80 8.73 5.90 -4.60
N ASP A 81 9.90 6.32 -4.16
CA ASP A 81 10.91 7.02 -4.98
C ASP A 81 11.98 6.09 -5.60
N GLY A 82 11.83 4.77 -5.44
CA GLY A 82 12.85 3.78 -5.86
C GLY A 82 13.77 3.31 -4.72
N ALA A 83 13.67 3.92 -3.53
CA ALA A 83 14.44 3.52 -2.35
C ALA A 83 13.66 3.67 -1.02
N ARG A 84 12.62 4.51 -0.97
CA ARG A 84 11.81 4.75 0.23
C ARG A 84 10.33 4.74 -0.11
N MET A 85 9.57 4.00 0.70
CA MET A 85 8.11 4.05 0.71
C MET A 85 7.62 4.98 1.81
N ILE A 86 6.53 5.71 1.53
CA ILE A 86 5.86 6.58 2.50
C ILE A 86 4.35 6.34 2.40
N LEU A 87 3.68 6.32 3.56
CA LEU A 87 2.23 6.37 3.71
C LEU A 87 1.88 7.63 4.49
N ALA A 88 0.96 8.43 3.96
CA ALA A 88 0.40 9.59 4.63
C ALA A 88 -1.14 9.53 4.67
N VAL A 89 -1.72 10.03 5.75
CA VAL A 89 -3.16 10.14 5.98
C VAL A 89 -3.45 11.58 6.43
N ASP A 90 -4.43 12.22 5.79
CA ASP A 90 -4.84 13.62 6.02
C ASP A 90 -3.67 14.60 6.04
N GLY A 91 -2.72 14.39 5.12
CA GLY A 91 -1.53 15.23 4.94
C GLY A 91 -0.39 14.94 5.92
N SER A 92 -0.56 14.03 6.88
CA SER A 92 0.48 13.64 7.84
C SER A 92 1.13 12.31 7.46
N VAL A 93 2.46 12.25 7.45
CA VAL A 93 3.19 10.98 7.26
C VAL A 93 3.00 10.09 8.48
N VAL A 94 2.34 8.95 8.29
CA VAL A 94 2.08 7.97 9.36
C VAL A 94 3.11 6.84 9.37
N ARG A 95 3.76 6.57 8.23
CA ARG A 95 4.78 5.53 8.10
C ARG A 95 5.75 5.80 6.96
N SER A 96 7.00 5.38 7.13
CA SER A 96 8.03 5.36 6.08
C SER A 96 8.99 4.19 6.27
N THR A 97 9.50 3.62 5.20
CA THR A 97 10.55 2.57 5.25
C THR A 97 11.47 2.62 4.04
N GLY A 98 12.69 2.11 4.20
CA GLY A 98 13.65 1.85 3.12
C GLY A 98 13.80 0.36 2.77
N ALA A 99 12.84 -0.47 3.16
CA ALA A 99 12.90 -1.93 2.98
C ALA A 99 12.80 -2.38 1.50
N GLN A 100 12.35 -1.50 0.61
CA GLN A 100 12.20 -1.75 -0.82
C GLN A 100 13.17 -0.89 -1.61
N SER A 101 13.69 -1.43 -2.72
CA SER A 101 14.58 -0.70 -3.62
C SER A 101 14.42 -1.14 -5.09
N GLY A 102 14.87 -0.30 -6.01
CA GLY A 102 14.81 -0.54 -7.45
C GLY A 102 13.44 -0.29 -8.05
N ASP A 103 13.28 -0.70 -9.31
CA ASP A 103 12.02 -0.55 -10.06
C ASP A 103 10.90 -1.41 -9.47
N ILE A 104 9.67 -0.94 -9.61
CA ILE A 104 8.48 -1.69 -9.16
C ILE A 104 8.35 -2.93 -10.03
N LEU A 105 8.28 -4.10 -9.40
CA LEU A 105 8.18 -5.37 -10.10
C LEU A 105 6.71 -5.68 -10.42
N TYR A 106 6.26 -5.31 -11.61
CA TYR A 106 4.90 -5.53 -12.08
C TYR A 106 4.66 -6.97 -12.57
N PRO A 107 3.41 -7.47 -12.51
CA PRO A 107 3.04 -8.71 -13.20
C PRO A 107 3.22 -8.54 -14.73
N GLN A 108 3.79 -9.56 -15.39
CA GLN A 108 4.09 -9.55 -16.82
C GLN A 108 2.83 -9.65 -17.72
N SER A 109 1.67 -9.95 -17.14
CA SER A 109 0.38 -9.99 -17.82
C SER A 109 -0.71 -9.46 -16.88
N GLY A 110 -1.60 -8.62 -17.42
CA GLY A 110 -2.84 -8.25 -16.74
C GLY A 110 -3.82 -9.41 -16.69
N VAL A 111 -4.80 -9.35 -15.78
CA VAL A 111 -5.97 -10.22 -15.74
C VAL A 111 -7.17 -9.43 -16.22
#